data_AF-A0A971L3L1-F1
#
_entry.id   AF-A0A971L3L1-F1
#
_cell.length_a   1.000
_cell.length_b   1.000
_cell.length_c   1.000
_cell.angle_alpha   90.00
_cell.angle_beta   90.00
_cell.angle_gamma   90.00
#
_symmetry.space_group_name_H-M   'P 1'
#
loop_
_entity.id
_entity.type
_entity.pdbx_description
1 polymer ?
#
loop_
_entity_poly.entity_id
_entity_poly.type
_entity_poly.pdbx_seq_one_letter_code
_entity_poly.pdbx_strand_id
1 'polypeptide(L)'
;MLNRYPLWKNLLILLVIIIGAVYALPNLYPENPAVQISGTRGSIEITDSDLNRAEQALKQAGINVVQASLENNTGLIRLLADDQQLAAREVIQASFGEKYVVALAQAATTPEWLVNLGARGVNLGLDLRGGVHFLMEVDMDAAVKQQLEVTASEVRATLRTERLRFRKVSVENGQVQVLLGSADDLAKARRLLQIDRKDYIFQEEASVLLLSLNEQAVRNLEDYAVDQNLITLRNRVNELGVAEPLVQRSGRNRIVVELPGVQDTAAAKRILGATANLEFRLEASRNAEVFDTET
;
A
#
# COMPACT_ATOMS: atom_id res chain seq x y z
N MET A 1 -53.45 -39.40 -3.40
CA MET A 1 -53.05 -38.00 -3.65
C MET A 1 -51.62 -37.84 -3.17
N LEU A 2 -50.66 -37.63 -4.08
CA LEU A 2 -49.23 -37.70 -3.78
C LEU A 2 -48.66 -36.42 -3.15
N ASN A 3 -49.45 -35.35 -3.05
CA ASN A 3 -49.02 -34.05 -2.57
C ASN A 3 -49.73 -33.69 -1.25
N ARG A 4 -48.94 -33.57 -0.16
CA ARG A 4 -49.44 -33.31 1.20
C ARG A 4 -49.63 -31.81 1.51
N TYR A 5 -49.11 -30.92 0.67
CA TYR A 5 -49.15 -29.48 0.90
C TYR A 5 -50.14 -28.76 -0.03
N PRO A 6 -50.78 -27.68 0.45
CA PRO A 6 -51.54 -26.77 -0.40
C PRO A 6 -50.70 -26.20 -1.56
N LEU A 7 -51.34 -25.96 -2.71
CA LEU A 7 -50.68 -25.48 -3.93
C LEU A 7 -49.82 -24.22 -3.70
N TRP A 8 -50.30 -23.27 -2.90
CA TRP A 8 -49.56 -22.03 -2.60
C TRP A 8 -48.24 -22.27 -1.87
N LYS A 9 -48.15 -23.29 -1.00
CA LYS A 9 -46.90 -23.64 -0.31
C LYS A 9 -45.89 -24.23 -1.29
N ASN A 10 -46.35 -25.09 -2.20
CA ASN A 10 -45.50 -25.65 -3.25
C ASN A 10 -45.03 -24.58 -4.24
N LEU A 11 -45.90 -23.63 -4.60
CA LEU A 11 -45.53 -22.46 -5.42
C LEU A 11 -44.51 -21.57 -4.71
N LEU A 12 -44.65 -21.35 -3.41
CA LEU A 12 -43.68 -20.59 -2.62
C LEU A 12 -42.33 -21.30 -2.55
N ILE A 13 -42.29 -22.62 -2.35
CA ILE A 13 -41.05 -23.41 -2.38
C ILE A 13 -40.39 -23.30 -3.76
N LEU A 14 -41.16 -23.45 -4.84
CA LEU A 14 -40.65 -23.33 -6.21
C LEU A 14 -40.07 -21.93 -6.48
N LEU A 15 -40.75 -20.87 -6.04
CA LEU A 15 -40.27 -19.50 -6.13
C LEU A 15 -38.93 -19.33 -5.41
N VAL A 16 -38.81 -19.82 -4.17
CA VAL A 16 -37.56 -19.73 -3.38
C VAL A 16 -36.42 -20.50 -4.08
N ILE A 17 -36.69 -21.68 -4.64
CA ILE A 17 -35.70 -22.44 -5.40
C ILE A 17 -35.26 -21.69 -6.65
N ILE A 18 -36.19 -21.08 -7.40
CA ILE A 18 -35.87 -20.29 -8.60
C ILE A 18 -35.01 -19.08 -8.22
N ILE A 19 -35.36 -18.35 -7.16
CA ILE A 19 -34.58 -17.21 -6.68
C ILE A 19 -33.17 -17.68 -6.27
N GLY A 20 -33.08 -18.77 -5.50
CA GLY A 20 -31.79 -19.34 -5.11
C GLY A 20 -30.94 -19.77 -6.31
N ALA A 21 -31.55 -20.38 -7.32
CA ALA A 21 -30.87 -20.75 -8.56
C ALA A 21 -30.35 -19.52 -9.31
N VAL A 22 -31.17 -18.46 -9.45
CA VAL A 22 -30.76 -17.20 -10.11
C VAL A 22 -29.58 -16.56 -9.39
N TYR A 23 -29.56 -16.54 -8.06
CA TYR A 23 -28.44 -15.99 -7.29
C TYR A 23 -27.20 -16.90 -7.27
N ALA A 24 -27.34 -18.19 -7.60
CA ALA A 24 -26.22 -19.13 -7.73
C ALA A 24 -25.62 -19.17 -9.16
N LEU A 25 -26.37 -18.76 -10.19
CA LEU A 25 -25.93 -18.71 -11.59
C LEU A 25 -24.58 -18.00 -11.82
N PRO A 26 -24.25 -16.87 -11.15
CA PRO A 26 -22.96 -16.19 -11.35
C PRO A 26 -21.75 -17.10 -11.15
N ASN A 27 -21.83 -18.12 -10.29
CA ASN A 27 -20.72 -19.05 -10.04
C ASN A 27 -20.43 -20.00 -11.21
N LEU A 28 -21.33 -20.10 -12.20
CA LEU A 28 -21.14 -20.91 -13.42
C LEU A 28 -20.43 -20.15 -14.54
N TYR A 29 -20.15 -18.86 -14.35
CA TYR A 29 -19.47 -18.00 -15.31
C TYR A 29 -18.01 -17.81 -14.87
N PRO A 30 -17.07 -18.62 -15.38
CA PRO A 30 -15.65 -18.48 -15.05
C PRO A 30 -15.11 -17.15 -15.60
N GLU A 31 -14.17 -16.54 -14.89
CA GLU A 31 -13.52 -15.33 -15.36
C GLU A 31 -12.62 -15.64 -16.56
N ASN A 32 -12.58 -14.75 -17.55
CA ASN A 32 -11.70 -14.87 -18.70
C ASN A 32 -10.37 -14.15 -18.44
N PRO A 33 -9.25 -14.63 -18.99
CA PRO A 33 -7.97 -13.95 -18.91
C PRO A 33 -8.08 -12.56 -19.56
N ALA A 34 -7.53 -11.56 -18.90
CA ALA A 34 -7.54 -10.19 -19.39
C ALA A 34 -6.23 -9.46 -19.10
N VAL A 35 -5.93 -8.43 -19.87
CA VAL A 35 -4.82 -7.52 -19.58
C VAL A 35 -5.41 -6.16 -19.29
N GLN A 36 -5.01 -5.59 -18.16
CA GLN A 36 -5.43 -4.26 -17.73
C GLN A 36 -4.30 -3.27 -17.95
N ILE A 37 -4.65 -2.09 -18.46
CA ILE A 37 -3.75 -0.98 -18.72
C ILE A 37 -4.19 0.17 -17.83
N SER A 38 -3.29 0.67 -17.01
CA SER A 38 -3.50 1.84 -16.16
C SER A 38 -2.33 2.82 -16.28
N GLY A 39 -2.57 4.09 -15.98
CA GLY A 39 -1.50 5.09 -15.90
C GLY A 39 -0.66 4.89 -14.65
N THR A 40 0.67 5.03 -14.74
CA THR A 40 1.58 4.97 -13.57
C THR A 40 1.32 6.12 -12.58
N ARG A 41 0.62 7.17 -13.02
CA ARG A 41 0.17 8.30 -12.19
C ARG A 41 -1.33 8.50 -12.42
N GLY A 42 -2.08 8.80 -11.35
CA GLY A 42 -3.53 8.99 -11.42
C GLY A 42 -4.02 10.13 -12.32
N SER A 43 -3.11 10.98 -12.83
CA SER A 43 -3.41 12.03 -13.82
C SER A 43 -3.34 11.54 -15.27
N ILE A 44 -2.94 10.29 -15.52
CA ILE A 44 -2.85 9.70 -16.86
C ILE A 44 -4.13 8.90 -17.09
N GLU A 45 -5.01 9.42 -17.93
CA GLU A 45 -6.26 8.76 -18.32
C GLU A 45 -6.02 7.84 -19.52
N ILE A 46 -6.70 6.68 -19.53
CA ILE A 46 -6.68 5.76 -20.66
C ILE A 46 -7.79 6.14 -21.64
N THR A 47 -7.41 6.31 -22.91
CA THR A 47 -8.31 6.74 -23.98
C THR A 47 -8.61 5.62 -24.97
N ASP A 48 -9.65 5.78 -25.81
CA ASP A 48 -9.93 4.81 -26.89
C ASP A 48 -8.77 4.67 -27.87
N SER A 49 -7.96 5.73 -28.08
CA SER A 49 -6.77 5.63 -28.92
C SER A 49 -5.70 4.71 -28.33
N ASP A 50 -5.60 4.69 -27.00
CA ASP A 50 -4.70 3.77 -26.29
C ASP A 50 -5.18 2.33 -26.46
N LEU A 51 -6.47 2.05 -26.26
CA LEU A 51 -7.03 0.71 -26.50
C LEU A 51 -6.79 0.24 -27.94
N ASN A 52 -7.02 1.10 -28.93
CA ASN A 52 -6.78 0.76 -30.33
C ASN A 52 -5.31 0.45 -30.62
N ARG A 53 -4.37 1.19 -29.99
CA ARG A 53 -2.93 0.93 -30.08
C ARG A 53 -2.59 -0.44 -29.47
N ALA A 54 -3.14 -0.77 -28.31
CA ALA A 54 -2.92 -2.05 -27.66
C ALA A 54 -3.46 -3.21 -28.51
N GLU A 55 -4.67 -3.08 -29.06
CA GLU A 55 -5.24 -4.10 -29.96
C GLU A 55 -4.38 -4.33 -31.20
N GLN A 56 -3.87 -3.26 -31.81
CA GLN A 56 -3.02 -3.38 -32.99
C GLN A 56 -1.70 -4.08 -32.67
N ALA A 57 -1.08 -3.78 -31.53
CA ALA A 57 0.13 -4.44 -31.07
C ALA A 57 -0.11 -5.95 -30.81
N LEU A 58 -1.24 -6.29 -30.18
CA LEU A 58 -1.61 -7.69 -29.94
C LEU A 58 -1.91 -8.45 -31.24
N LYS A 59 -2.64 -7.85 -32.18
CA LYS A 59 -2.92 -8.43 -33.50
C LYS A 59 -1.63 -8.70 -34.28
N GLN A 60 -0.65 -7.79 -34.23
CA GLN A 60 0.67 -7.99 -34.85
C GLN A 60 1.47 -9.13 -34.21
N ALA A 61 1.30 -9.35 -32.91
CA ALA A 61 1.90 -10.47 -32.18
C ALA A 61 1.14 -11.81 -32.34
N GLY A 62 0.05 -11.83 -33.11
CA GLY A 62 -0.77 -13.04 -33.30
C GLY A 62 -1.64 -13.41 -32.09
N ILE A 63 -1.88 -12.46 -31.18
CA ILE A 63 -2.69 -12.66 -29.98
C ILE A 63 -4.14 -12.28 -30.27
N ASN A 64 -5.07 -13.19 -29.97
CA ASN A 64 -6.48 -13.00 -30.27
C ASN A 64 -7.17 -12.22 -29.15
N VAL A 65 -7.61 -11.00 -29.47
CA VAL A 65 -8.42 -10.17 -28.58
C VAL A 65 -9.90 -10.51 -28.77
N VAL A 66 -10.59 -10.82 -27.67
CA VAL A 66 -12.04 -11.08 -27.67
C VAL A 66 -12.80 -9.76 -27.62
N GLN A 67 -12.40 -8.88 -26.71
CA GLN A 67 -13.04 -7.58 -26.50
C GLN A 67 -12.07 -6.64 -25.77
N ALA A 68 -12.11 -5.36 -26.14
CA ALA A 68 -11.48 -4.29 -25.38
C ALA A 68 -12.56 -3.33 -24.85
N SER A 69 -12.46 -2.92 -23.59
CA SER A 69 -13.36 -1.95 -22.95
C SER A 69 -12.60 -0.97 -22.06
N LEU A 70 -13.13 0.24 -21.91
CA LEU A 70 -12.69 1.19 -20.89
C LEU A 70 -13.55 0.99 -19.64
N GLU A 71 -12.91 0.70 -18.50
CA GLU A 71 -13.56 0.51 -17.21
C GLU A 71 -12.82 1.32 -16.15
N ASN A 72 -13.51 2.23 -15.46
CA ASN A 72 -12.97 3.02 -14.33
C ASN A 72 -11.60 3.68 -14.61
N ASN A 73 -11.46 4.36 -15.76
CA ASN A 73 -10.20 4.99 -16.19
C ASN A 73 -9.03 4.01 -16.43
N THR A 74 -9.34 2.73 -16.66
CA THR A 74 -8.39 1.69 -17.06
C THR A 74 -8.87 1.02 -18.33
N GLY A 75 -7.94 0.59 -19.17
CA GLY A 75 -8.25 -0.21 -20.36
C GLY A 75 -8.23 -1.70 -20.00
N LEU A 76 -9.31 -2.42 -20.28
CA LEU A 76 -9.41 -3.85 -20.05
C LEU A 76 -9.51 -4.58 -21.39
N ILE A 77 -8.58 -5.51 -21.64
CA ILE A 77 -8.53 -6.30 -22.88
C ILE A 77 -8.72 -7.77 -22.54
N ARG A 78 -9.87 -8.34 -22.92
CA ARG A 78 -10.23 -9.75 -22.74
C ARG A 78 -9.53 -10.59 -23.81
N LEU A 79 -8.87 -11.66 -23.37
CA LEU A 79 -8.18 -12.62 -24.21
C LEU A 79 -8.95 -13.94 -24.30
N LEU A 80 -8.61 -14.76 -25.28
CA LEU A 80 -9.24 -16.07 -25.47
C LEU A 80 -8.68 -17.15 -24.54
N ALA A 81 -7.39 -17.06 -24.18
CA ALA A 81 -6.67 -18.11 -23.46
C ALA A 81 -5.61 -17.54 -22.50
N ASP A 82 -5.42 -18.23 -21.36
CA ASP A 82 -4.54 -17.80 -20.25
C ASP A 82 -3.06 -17.79 -20.66
N ASP A 83 -2.66 -18.72 -21.53
CA ASP A 83 -1.28 -18.85 -22.02
C ASP A 83 -0.81 -17.64 -22.83
N GLN A 84 -1.74 -16.91 -23.44
CA GLN A 84 -1.46 -15.69 -24.20
C GLN A 84 -1.36 -14.45 -23.32
N GLN A 85 -1.78 -14.52 -22.05
CA GLN A 85 -1.91 -13.35 -21.18
C GLN A 85 -0.55 -12.71 -20.84
N LEU A 86 0.45 -13.54 -20.55
CA LEU A 86 1.81 -13.07 -20.26
C LEU A 86 2.46 -12.40 -21.48
N ALA A 87 2.34 -13.04 -22.65
CA ALA A 87 2.83 -12.49 -23.91
C ALA A 87 2.13 -11.19 -24.26
N ALA A 88 0.81 -11.12 -24.05
CA ALA A 88 0.01 -9.91 -24.28
C ALA A 88 0.49 -8.75 -23.40
N ARG A 89 0.70 -9.01 -22.10
CA ARG A 89 1.25 -8.02 -21.15
C ARG A 89 2.59 -7.49 -21.63
N GLU A 90 3.50 -8.34 -22.07
CA GLU A 90 4.84 -7.93 -22.54
C GLU A 90 4.78 -7.08 -23.81
N VAL A 91 3.97 -7.48 -24.79
CA VAL A 91 3.76 -6.74 -26.04
C VAL A 91 3.15 -5.37 -25.78
N ILE A 92 2.15 -5.29 -24.90
CA ILE A 92 1.53 -4.01 -24.54
C ILE A 92 2.52 -3.17 -23.74
N GLN A 93 3.20 -3.71 -22.72
CA GLN A 93 4.15 -2.95 -21.91
C GLN A 93 5.29 -2.36 -22.78
N ALA A 94 5.80 -3.13 -23.73
CA ALA A 94 6.83 -2.68 -24.67
C ALA A 94 6.33 -1.55 -25.59
N SER A 95 5.05 -1.57 -25.98
CA SER A 95 4.48 -0.53 -26.85
C SER A 95 4.05 0.74 -26.10
N PHE A 96 3.75 0.67 -24.80
CA PHE A 96 3.28 1.80 -23.99
C PHE A 96 4.38 2.50 -23.18
N GLY A 97 5.50 1.84 -22.93
CA GLY A 97 6.62 2.39 -22.17
C GLY A 97 6.34 2.54 -20.66
N GLU A 98 7.18 3.28 -19.95
CA GLU A 98 7.15 3.34 -18.46
C GLU A 98 6.02 4.20 -17.85
N LYS A 99 5.31 4.96 -18.69
CA LYS A 99 4.20 5.83 -18.25
C LYS A 99 2.92 5.07 -17.95
N TYR A 100 2.86 3.81 -18.33
CA TYR A 100 1.73 2.92 -18.14
C TYR A 100 2.18 1.67 -17.41
N VAL A 101 1.26 1.12 -16.62
CA VAL A 101 1.41 -0.16 -15.96
C VAL A 101 0.45 -1.12 -16.64
N VAL A 102 1.00 -2.21 -17.18
CA VAL A 102 0.22 -3.28 -17.78
C VAL A 102 0.21 -4.46 -16.81
N ALA A 103 -0.97 -4.75 -16.26
CA ALA A 103 -1.19 -5.80 -15.28
C ALA A 103 -1.99 -6.96 -15.88
N LEU A 104 -1.73 -8.17 -15.39
CA LEU A 104 -2.54 -9.34 -15.68
C LEU A 104 -3.80 -9.26 -14.82
N ALA A 105 -4.97 -9.35 -15.44
CA ALA A 105 -6.27 -9.25 -14.80
C ALA A 105 -7.17 -10.43 -15.18
N GLN A 106 -8.30 -10.54 -14.51
CA GLN A 106 -9.36 -11.47 -14.92
C GLN A 106 -10.65 -10.68 -15.10
N ALA A 107 -11.35 -10.93 -16.20
CA ALA A 107 -12.59 -10.25 -16.51
C ALA A 107 -13.77 -11.15 -16.17
N ALA A 108 -14.69 -10.66 -15.34
CA ALA A 108 -15.93 -11.36 -15.07
C ALA A 108 -16.74 -11.57 -16.37
N THR A 109 -17.22 -12.79 -16.59
CA THR A 109 -18.07 -13.15 -17.73
C THR A 109 -19.56 -13.18 -17.36
N THR A 110 -19.89 -12.78 -16.13
CA THR A 110 -21.26 -12.73 -15.62
C THR A 110 -22.10 -11.77 -16.48
N PRO A 111 -23.23 -12.22 -17.04
CA PRO A 111 -24.11 -11.37 -17.83
C PRO A 111 -24.58 -10.13 -17.06
N GLU A 112 -24.72 -9.00 -17.75
CA GLU A 112 -25.16 -7.72 -17.14
C GLU A 112 -26.49 -7.84 -16.41
N TRP A 113 -27.43 -8.64 -16.91
CA TRP A 113 -28.73 -8.83 -16.26
C TRP A 113 -28.62 -9.48 -14.87
N LEU A 114 -27.64 -10.37 -14.66
CA LEU A 114 -27.35 -10.97 -13.36
C LEU A 114 -26.68 -9.96 -12.42
N VAL A 115 -25.70 -9.22 -12.93
CA VAL A 115 -25.00 -8.17 -12.18
C VAL A 115 -25.98 -7.08 -11.72
N ASN A 116 -26.90 -6.67 -12.60
CA ASN A 116 -27.93 -5.66 -12.31
C ASN A 116 -28.96 -6.13 -11.26
N LEU A 117 -29.18 -7.44 -11.13
CA LEU A 117 -29.97 -8.03 -10.05
C LEU A 117 -29.22 -8.11 -8.72
N GLY A 118 -27.94 -7.73 -8.68
CA GLY A 118 -27.06 -7.86 -7.52
C GLY A 118 -26.53 -9.28 -7.33
N ALA A 119 -26.79 -10.20 -8.26
CA ALA A 119 -26.26 -11.55 -8.23
C ALA A 119 -24.78 -11.53 -8.65
N ARG A 120 -23.88 -11.59 -7.65
CA ARG A 120 -22.43 -11.70 -7.84
C ARG A 120 -21.95 -13.09 -7.41
N GLY A 121 -20.88 -13.56 -8.05
CA GLY A 121 -20.23 -14.80 -7.65
C GLY A 121 -19.67 -14.71 -6.23
N VAL A 122 -19.42 -15.86 -5.62
CA VAL A 122 -18.78 -15.92 -4.29
C VAL A 122 -17.32 -15.48 -4.43
N ASN A 123 -16.85 -14.66 -3.50
CA ASN A 123 -15.45 -14.26 -3.45
C ASN A 123 -14.60 -15.47 -3.07
N LEU A 124 -13.68 -15.83 -3.96
CA LEU A 124 -12.76 -16.94 -3.74
C LEU A 124 -11.53 -16.43 -2.97
N GLY A 125 -11.26 -17.06 -1.83
CA GLY A 125 -10.04 -16.80 -1.06
C GLY A 125 -8.77 -17.28 -1.78
N LEU A 126 -7.62 -16.99 -1.19
CA LEU A 126 -6.30 -17.34 -1.72
C LEU A 126 -6.16 -18.82 -2.11
N ASP A 127 -6.70 -19.73 -1.31
CA ASP A 127 -6.59 -21.17 -1.55
C ASP A 127 -7.39 -21.64 -2.78
N LEU A 128 -8.46 -20.93 -3.14
CA LEU A 128 -9.34 -21.28 -4.26
C LEU A 128 -9.02 -20.50 -5.53
N ARG A 129 -8.57 -19.23 -5.40
CA ARG A 129 -8.24 -18.35 -6.54
C ARG A 129 -6.75 -18.35 -6.87
N GLY A 130 -5.91 -18.88 -5.98
CA GLY A 130 -4.46 -18.65 -6.02
C GLY A 130 -4.09 -17.20 -5.68
N GLY A 131 -2.80 -16.90 -5.68
CA GLY A 131 -2.28 -15.56 -5.38
C GLY A 131 -1.06 -15.60 -4.46
N VAL A 132 -0.91 -14.57 -3.63
CA VAL A 132 0.21 -14.46 -2.68
C VAL A 132 -0.21 -14.03 -1.28
N HIS A 133 0.52 -14.55 -0.29
CA HIS A 133 0.44 -14.18 1.11
C HIS A 133 1.79 -13.62 1.55
N PHE A 134 1.81 -12.37 2.02
CA PHE A 134 3.00 -11.71 2.56
C PHE A 134 2.83 -11.47 4.05
N LEU A 135 3.88 -11.80 4.81
CA LEU A 135 4.03 -11.37 6.20
C LEU A 135 5.16 -10.35 6.24
N MET A 136 4.81 -9.10 6.54
CA MET A 136 5.75 -7.98 6.57
C MET A 136 5.99 -7.55 8.01
N GLU A 137 7.24 -7.26 8.37
CA GLU A 137 7.62 -6.78 9.70
C GLU A 137 8.11 -5.33 9.61
N VAL A 138 7.64 -4.48 10.51
CA VAL A 138 8.05 -3.07 10.59
C VAL A 138 9.42 -2.98 11.27
N ASP A 139 10.35 -2.26 10.64
CA ASP A 139 11.67 -1.98 11.19
C ASP A 139 11.56 -0.94 12.33
N MET A 140 11.46 -1.45 13.57
CA MET A 140 11.32 -0.62 14.75
C MET A 140 12.63 0.07 15.15
N ASP A 141 13.77 -0.52 14.82
CA ASP A 141 15.08 0.08 15.12
C ASP A 141 15.26 1.35 14.29
N ALA A 142 14.88 1.31 13.01
CA ALA A 142 14.86 2.48 12.15
C ALA A 142 13.85 3.54 12.62
N ALA A 143 12.63 3.13 13.01
CA ALA A 143 11.61 4.06 13.50
C ALA A 143 12.04 4.78 14.79
N VAL A 144 12.62 4.04 15.75
CA VAL A 144 13.16 4.61 16.99
C VAL A 144 14.30 5.56 16.68
N LYS A 145 15.25 5.17 15.82
CA LYS A 145 16.35 6.03 15.41
C LYS A 145 15.86 7.33 14.79
N GLN A 146 14.91 7.27 13.86
CA GLN A 146 14.32 8.45 13.23
C GLN A 146 13.64 9.35 14.27
N GLN A 147 12.89 8.78 15.21
CA GLN A 147 12.23 9.54 16.27
C GLN A 147 13.26 10.25 17.18
N LEU A 148 14.38 9.60 17.49
CA LEU A 148 15.47 10.21 18.25
C LEU A 148 16.17 11.32 17.47
N GLU A 149 16.34 11.19 16.15
CA GLU A 149 16.95 12.22 15.30
C GLU A 149 16.08 13.48 15.17
N VAL A 150 14.76 13.29 15.01
CA VAL A 150 13.77 14.38 15.08
C VAL A 150 13.86 15.05 16.45
N THR A 151 13.84 14.26 17.52
CA THR A 151 13.93 14.77 18.90
C THR A 151 15.24 15.52 19.16
N ALA A 152 16.38 15.00 18.68
CA ALA A 152 17.67 15.68 18.80
C ALA A 152 17.64 17.05 18.10
N SER A 153 16.97 17.16 16.96
CA SER A 153 16.83 18.41 16.21
C SER A 153 15.93 19.41 16.93
N GLU A 154 14.81 18.95 17.48
CA GLU A 154 13.94 19.78 18.32
C GLU A 154 14.66 20.25 19.59
N VAL A 155 15.37 19.37 20.28
CA VAL A 155 16.16 19.72 21.47
C VAL A 155 17.20 20.79 21.13
N ARG A 156 17.92 20.67 20.00
CA ARG A 156 18.83 21.73 19.54
C ARG A 156 18.11 23.06 19.35
N ALA A 157 16.92 23.06 18.76
CA ALA A 157 16.14 24.27 18.55
C ALA A 157 15.69 24.90 19.88
N THR A 158 15.13 24.11 20.79
CA THR A 158 14.68 24.57 22.11
C THR A 158 15.83 25.16 22.93
N LEU A 159 16.98 24.49 22.99
CA LEU A 159 18.14 24.99 23.74
C LEU A 159 18.69 26.31 23.17
N ARG A 160 18.63 26.51 21.84
CA ARG A 160 19.01 27.77 21.20
C ARG A 160 18.04 28.90 21.54
N THR A 161 16.74 28.64 21.49
CA THR A 161 15.70 29.64 21.82
C THR A 161 15.84 30.13 23.25
N GLU A 162 16.07 29.23 24.20
CA GLU A 162 16.27 29.55 25.62
C GLU A 162 17.70 30.03 25.95
N ARG A 163 18.56 30.21 24.93
CA ARG A 163 19.95 30.69 25.05
C ARG A 163 20.83 29.85 26.00
N LEU A 164 20.54 28.55 26.12
CA LEU A 164 21.35 27.62 26.91
C LEU A 164 22.59 27.19 26.13
N ARG A 165 23.75 27.19 26.80
CA ARG A 165 25.03 26.83 26.17
C ARG A 165 25.18 25.31 26.11
N PHE A 166 25.13 24.75 24.89
CA PHE A 166 25.43 23.35 24.63
C PHE A 166 26.62 23.21 23.67
N ARG A 167 27.38 22.12 23.81
CA ARG A 167 28.53 21.80 22.95
C ARG A 167 28.12 20.91 21.77
N LYS A 168 27.31 19.87 22.02
CA LYS A 168 26.89 18.89 21.01
C LYS A 168 25.52 18.31 21.38
N VAL A 169 24.71 18.02 20.36
CA VAL A 169 23.49 17.20 20.49
C VAL A 169 23.51 16.14 19.38
N SER A 170 23.67 14.87 19.75
CA SER A 170 23.73 13.74 18.82
C SER A 170 22.85 12.58 19.28
N VAL A 171 22.53 11.68 18.35
CA VAL A 171 21.90 10.39 18.66
C VAL A 171 23.00 9.34 18.66
N GLU A 172 23.23 8.71 19.80
CA GLU A 172 24.24 7.67 19.99
C GLU A 172 23.66 6.57 20.90
N ASN A 173 23.89 5.30 20.56
CA ASN A 173 23.43 4.13 21.33
C ASN A 173 21.92 4.11 21.64
N GLY A 174 21.07 4.55 20.71
CA GLY A 174 19.60 4.56 20.91
C GLY A 174 19.13 5.63 21.90
N GLN A 175 19.95 6.65 22.15
CA GLN A 175 19.63 7.76 23.05
C GLN A 175 20.02 9.09 22.43
N VAL A 176 19.34 10.17 22.83
CA VAL A 176 19.79 11.53 22.52
C VAL A 176 20.78 11.95 23.61
N GLN A 177 22.00 12.28 23.19
CA GLN A 177 23.05 12.80 24.06
C GLN A 177 23.16 14.31 23.89
N VAL A 178 23.04 15.04 24.99
CA VAL A 178 23.20 16.50 25.04
C VAL A 178 24.42 16.81 25.90
N LEU A 179 25.50 17.25 25.27
CA LEU A 179 26.71 17.68 25.97
C LEU A 179 26.61 19.16 26.30
N LEU A 180 26.64 19.50 27.59
CA LEU A 180 26.47 20.86 28.07
C LEU A 180 27.78 21.53 28.47
N GLY A 181 27.77 22.86 28.52
CA GLY A 181 28.95 23.67 28.84
C GLY A 181 29.30 23.69 30.33
N SER A 182 28.28 23.65 31.20
CA SER A 182 28.40 23.78 32.66
C SER A 182 27.34 22.94 33.39
N ALA A 183 27.55 22.70 34.70
CA ALA A 183 26.58 22.00 35.53
C ALA A 183 25.27 22.80 35.76
N ASP A 184 25.35 24.14 35.76
CA ASP A 184 24.17 25.01 35.87
C ASP A 184 23.31 24.96 34.60
N ASP A 185 23.96 24.95 33.42
CA ASP A 185 23.26 24.76 32.14
C ASP A 185 22.58 23.38 32.09
N LEU A 186 23.23 22.35 32.63
CA LEU A 186 22.67 20.99 32.68
C LEU A 186 21.41 20.94 33.53
N ALA A 187 21.44 21.50 34.75
CA ALA A 187 20.28 21.53 35.62
C ALA A 187 19.11 22.32 35.00
N LYS A 188 19.40 23.43 34.30
CA LYS A 188 18.40 24.22 33.56
C LYS A 188 17.82 23.45 32.38
N ALA A 189 18.68 22.85 31.55
CA ALA A 189 18.26 22.07 30.39
C ALA A 189 17.39 20.87 30.80
N ARG A 190 17.77 20.16 31.86
CA ARG A 190 16.95 19.07 32.40
C ARG A 190 15.55 19.55 32.80
N ARG A 191 15.46 20.61 33.61
CA ARG A 191 14.16 21.13 34.06
C ARG A 191 13.28 21.55 32.89
N LEU A 192 13.87 22.23 31.91
CA LEU A 192 13.17 22.67 30.71
C LEU A 192 12.63 21.49 29.89
N LEU A 193 13.51 20.54 29.54
CA LEU A 193 13.14 19.41 28.68
C LEU A 193 12.20 18.41 29.36
N GLN A 194 12.30 18.25 30.68
CA GLN A 194 11.48 17.31 31.44
C GLN A 194 10.01 17.74 31.55
N ILE A 195 9.71 19.04 31.44
CA ILE A 195 8.34 19.57 31.48
C ILE A 195 7.55 19.12 30.24
N ASP A 196 8.17 19.24 29.07
CA ASP A 196 7.49 19.03 27.78
C ASP A 196 7.60 17.57 27.27
N ARG A 197 8.54 16.78 27.79
CA ARG A 197 8.88 15.45 27.25
C ARG A 197 8.68 14.31 28.26
N LYS A 198 7.42 14.03 28.61
CA LYS A 198 7.04 12.93 29.52
C LYS A 198 7.32 11.53 28.97
N ASP A 199 7.49 11.43 27.65
CA ASP A 199 7.76 10.19 26.94
C ASP A 199 9.22 9.70 27.06
N TYR A 200 10.07 10.51 27.70
CA TYR A 200 11.51 10.26 27.81
C TYR A 200 11.96 10.08 29.26
N ILE A 201 12.93 9.19 29.45
CA ILE A 201 13.69 9.02 30.69
C ILE A 201 14.97 9.85 30.57
N PHE A 202 15.25 10.64 31.60
CA PHE A 202 16.41 11.52 31.67
C PHE A 202 17.45 10.96 32.64
N GLN A 203 18.64 10.69 32.14
CA GLN A 203 19.80 10.26 32.93
C GLN A 203 20.93 11.29 32.79
N GLU A 204 21.70 11.46 33.85
CA GLU A 204 22.81 12.41 33.89
C GLU A 204 24.13 11.65 34.06
N GLU A 205 25.06 11.90 33.15
CA GLU A 205 26.42 11.37 33.23
C GLU A 205 27.43 12.52 33.10
N ALA A 206 27.97 12.96 34.23
CA ALA A 206 28.92 14.07 34.34
C ALA A 206 28.41 15.40 33.72
N SER A 207 28.72 15.67 32.45
CA SER A 207 28.29 16.87 31.70
C SER A 207 27.38 16.55 30.52
N VAL A 208 26.88 15.30 30.47
CA VAL A 208 25.99 14.78 29.42
C VAL A 208 24.62 14.51 30.02
N LEU A 209 23.59 15.03 29.36
CA LEU A 209 22.20 14.66 29.60
C LEU A 209 21.78 13.64 28.55
N LEU A 210 21.40 12.45 29.00
CA LEU A 210 20.96 11.33 28.17
C LEU A 210 19.43 11.26 28.20
N LEU A 211 18.82 11.22 27.02
CA LEU A 211 17.38 11.03 26.86
C LEU A 211 17.13 9.71 26.13
N SER A 212 16.39 8.81 26.76
CA SER A 212 15.92 7.55 26.16
C SER A 212 14.40 7.52 26.16
N LEU A 213 13.78 6.91 25.15
CA LEU A 213 12.33 6.68 25.18
C LEU A 213 11.96 5.76 26.35
N ASN A 214 10.84 6.04 27.01
CA ASN A 214 10.28 5.12 27.99
C ASN A 214 9.55 3.97 27.27
N GLU A 215 9.25 2.86 27.99
CA GLU A 215 8.61 1.70 27.36
C GLU A 215 7.24 2.01 26.74
N GLN A 216 6.47 2.92 27.34
CA GLN A 216 5.15 3.29 26.82
C GLN A 216 5.28 4.05 25.50
N ALA A 217 6.26 4.94 25.40
CA ALA A 217 6.55 5.71 24.20
C ALA A 217 7.03 4.82 23.06
N VAL A 218 7.86 3.80 23.37
CA VAL A 218 8.25 2.77 22.40
C VAL A 218 7.02 2.01 21.88
N ARG A 219 6.11 1.57 22.76
CA ARG A 219 4.87 0.88 22.35
C ARG A 219 3.97 1.78 21.50
N ASN A 220 3.80 3.04 21.89
CA ASN A 220 3.02 4.01 21.12
C ASN A 220 3.63 4.24 19.74
N LEU A 221 4.96 4.30 19.65
CA LEU A 221 5.68 4.42 18.39
C LEU A 221 5.53 3.17 17.52
N GLU A 222 5.54 1.97 18.11
CA GLU A 222 5.25 0.70 17.42
C GLU A 222 3.84 0.72 16.82
N ASP A 223 2.83 1.07 17.62
CA ASP A 223 1.44 1.14 17.16
C ASP A 223 1.29 2.15 16.02
N TYR A 224 1.85 3.35 16.19
CA TYR A 224 1.84 4.38 15.17
C TYR A 224 2.53 3.93 13.88
N ALA A 225 3.71 3.30 13.98
CA ALA A 225 4.46 2.82 12.82
C ALA A 225 3.70 1.72 12.07
N VAL A 226 3.03 0.81 12.78
CA VAL A 226 2.20 -0.24 12.17
C VAL A 226 0.99 0.36 11.46
N ASP A 227 0.26 1.27 12.12
CA ASP A 227 -0.94 1.88 11.55
C ASP A 227 -0.61 2.71 10.29
N GLN A 228 0.50 3.44 10.32
CA GLN A 228 0.97 4.22 9.18
C GLN A 228 1.38 3.32 8.00
N ASN A 229 2.08 2.22 8.27
CA ASN A 229 2.43 1.25 7.24
C ASN A 229 1.19 0.53 6.70
N LEU A 230 0.18 0.27 7.53
CA LEU A 230 -1.07 -0.36 7.12
C LEU A 230 -1.85 0.53 6.15
N ILE A 231 -1.91 1.84 6.38
CA ILE A 231 -2.50 2.80 5.44
C ILE A 231 -1.70 2.80 4.12
N THR A 232 -0.37 2.84 4.21
CA THR A 232 0.52 2.87 3.04
C THR A 232 0.37 1.61 2.19
N LEU A 233 0.35 0.43 2.82
CA LEU A 233 0.17 -0.84 2.13
C LEU A 233 -1.21 -0.94 1.48
N ARG A 234 -2.29 -0.49 2.15
CA ARG A 234 -3.63 -0.46 1.54
C ARG A 234 -3.65 0.33 0.23
N ASN A 235 -3.04 1.51 0.21
CA ASN A 235 -2.99 2.34 -0.99
C ASN A 235 -2.21 1.66 -2.12
N ARG A 236 -1.05 1.07 -1.82
CA ARG A 236 -0.23 0.35 -2.81
C ARG A 236 -0.91 -0.90 -3.35
N VAL A 237 -1.68 -1.59 -2.52
CA VAL A 237 -2.39 -2.76 -3.01
C VAL A 237 -3.52 -2.37 -3.96
N ASN A 238 -4.18 -1.23 -3.73
CA ASN A 238 -5.17 -0.72 -4.69
C ASN A 238 -4.54 -0.41 -6.07
N GLU A 239 -3.26 -0.01 -6.11
CA GLU A 239 -2.52 0.22 -7.37
C GLU A 239 -2.25 -1.08 -8.15
N LEU A 240 -2.28 -2.25 -7.49
CA LEU A 240 -2.09 -3.54 -8.14
C LEU A 240 -3.34 -4.03 -8.91
N GLY A 241 -4.48 -3.33 -8.80
CA GLY A 241 -5.71 -3.70 -9.51
C GLY A 241 -6.36 -5.00 -9.01
N VAL A 242 -6.05 -5.42 -7.78
CA VAL A 242 -6.61 -6.63 -7.18
C VAL A 242 -8.03 -6.36 -6.69
N ALA A 243 -8.97 -7.23 -7.04
CA ALA A 243 -10.39 -7.02 -6.76
C ALA A 243 -10.71 -6.89 -5.27
N GLU A 244 -10.03 -7.64 -4.39
CA GLU A 244 -10.28 -7.64 -2.94
C GLU A 244 -9.04 -8.03 -2.13
N PRO A 245 -8.16 -7.08 -1.80
CA PRO A 245 -7.00 -7.36 -0.97
C PRO A 245 -7.31 -7.38 0.53
N LEU A 246 -6.63 -8.26 1.26
CA LEU A 246 -6.65 -8.28 2.72
C LEU A 246 -5.37 -7.63 3.26
N VAL A 247 -5.49 -6.52 3.99
CA VAL A 247 -4.37 -5.89 4.70
C VAL A 247 -4.75 -5.72 6.16
N GLN A 248 -4.10 -6.49 7.03
CA GLN A 248 -4.42 -6.54 8.45
C GLN A 248 -3.16 -6.60 9.31
N ARG A 249 -3.26 -6.07 10.53
CA ARG A 249 -2.21 -6.22 11.55
C ARG A 249 -2.17 -7.67 12.03
N SER A 250 -0.97 -8.24 12.10
CA SER A 250 -0.69 -9.57 12.63
C SER A 250 0.25 -9.44 13.83
N GLY A 251 -0.28 -9.57 15.04
CA GLY A 251 0.52 -9.39 16.26
C GLY A 251 0.99 -7.94 16.47
N ARG A 252 2.20 -7.77 17.04
CA ARG A 252 2.66 -6.45 17.54
C ARG A 252 3.25 -5.56 16.45
N ASN A 253 4.16 -6.07 15.63
CA ASN A 253 4.92 -5.29 14.64
C ASN A 253 4.82 -5.86 13.21
N ARG A 254 3.87 -6.76 12.95
CA ARG A 254 3.73 -7.39 11.63
C ARG A 254 2.40 -7.06 10.99
N ILE A 255 2.40 -7.10 9.67
CA ILE A 255 1.24 -6.85 8.81
C ILE A 255 1.14 -8.03 7.86
N VAL A 256 -0.05 -8.63 7.79
CA VAL A 256 -0.40 -9.65 6.81
C VAL A 256 -1.05 -8.98 5.60
N VAL A 257 -0.58 -9.36 4.41
CA VAL A 257 -1.11 -8.89 3.13
C VAL A 257 -1.44 -10.10 2.26
N GLU A 258 -2.71 -10.23 1.88
CA GLU A 258 -3.16 -11.29 0.98
C GLU A 258 -3.71 -10.68 -0.30
N LEU A 259 -3.23 -11.19 -1.43
CA LEU A 259 -3.60 -10.72 -2.75
C LEU A 259 -4.16 -11.90 -3.58
N PRO A 260 -5.46 -12.18 -3.48
CA PRO A 260 -6.10 -13.24 -4.27
C PRO A 260 -6.05 -12.90 -5.77
N GLY A 261 -5.73 -13.88 -6.61
CA GLY A 261 -5.74 -13.71 -8.07
C GLY A 261 -4.59 -12.88 -8.65
N VAL A 262 -3.60 -12.46 -7.85
CA VAL A 262 -2.37 -11.86 -8.38
C VAL A 262 -1.55 -12.89 -9.13
N GLN A 263 -1.28 -12.60 -10.41
CA GLN A 263 -0.47 -13.48 -11.26
C GLN A 263 1.03 -13.13 -11.20
N ASP A 264 1.40 -11.84 -11.17
CA ASP A 264 2.80 -11.40 -11.07
C ASP A 264 3.21 -11.09 -9.62
N THR A 265 3.72 -12.13 -8.95
CA THR A 265 4.16 -12.07 -7.55
C THR A 265 5.40 -11.20 -7.35
N ALA A 266 6.27 -11.10 -8.37
CA ALA A 266 7.50 -10.33 -8.32
C ALA A 266 7.20 -8.83 -8.42
N ALA A 267 6.25 -8.43 -9.28
CA ALA A 267 5.75 -7.07 -9.32
C ALA A 267 5.06 -6.67 -8.01
N ALA A 268 4.22 -7.54 -7.44
CA ALA A 268 3.59 -7.30 -6.15
C ALA A 268 4.62 -7.10 -5.03
N LYS A 269 5.63 -7.97 -4.94
CA LYS A 269 6.72 -7.82 -3.97
C LYS A 269 7.48 -6.51 -4.15
N ARG A 270 7.74 -6.09 -5.38
CA ARG A 270 8.46 -4.84 -5.69
C ARG A 270 7.67 -3.61 -5.25
N ILE A 271 6.36 -3.56 -5.56
CA ILE A 271 5.47 -2.44 -5.22
C ILE A 271 5.26 -2.36 -3.71
N LEU A 272 5.03 -3.49 -3.04
CA LEU A 272 4.84 -3.51 -1.59
C LEU A 272 6.13 -3.28 -0.80
N GLY A 273 7.27 -3.76 -1.30
CA GLY A 273 8.58 -3.62 -0.63
C GLY A 273 9.32 -2.31 -0.90
N ALA A 274 8.89 -1.50 -1.87
CA ALA A 274 9.57 -0.24 -2.19
C ALA A 274 9.49 0.76 -1.02
N THR A 275 10.59 1.32 -0.54
CA THR A 275 10.51 2.44 0.41
C THR A 275 10.38 3.74 -0.36
N ALA A 276 9.28 4.48 -0.16
CA ALA A 276 9.07 5.78 -0.80
C ALA A 276 9.35 6.89 0.22
N ASN A 277 10.61 7.32 0.32
CA ASN A 277 10.95 8.52 1.09
C ASN A 277 10.73 9.74 0.19
N LEU A 278 9.78 10.60 0.57
CA LEU A 278 9.54 11.86 -0.11
C LEU A 278 10.34 12.96 0.60
N GLU A 279 11.39 13.44 -0.06
CA GLU A 279 12.18 14.58 0.41
C GLU A 279 11.85 15.80 -0.43
N PHE A 280 11.51 16.90 0.23
CA PHE A 280 11.41 18.20 -0.39
C PHE A 280 12.74 18.91 -0.24
N ARG A 281 13.46 19.06 -1.35
CA ARG A 281 14.69 19.85 -1.40
C ARG A 281 14.42 21.16 -2.12
N LEU A 282 14.96 22.25 -1.61
CA LEU A 282 14.92 23.53 -2.31
C LEU A 282 15.89 23.48 -3.49
N GLU A 283 15.41 23.87 -4.67
CA GLU A 283 16.25 23.96 -5.86
C GLU A 283 17.23 25.13 -5.69
N ALA A 284 18.52 24.85 -5.89
CA ALA A 284 19.55 25.88 -5.81
C ALA A 284 19.38 26.92 -6.92
N SER A 285 19.39 28.19 -6.55
CA SER A 285 19.39 29.29 -7.53
C SER A 285 20.69 29.25 -8.36
N ARG A 286 20.65 29.71 -9.63
CA ARG A 286 21.80 29.65 -10.55
C ARG A 286 23.08 30.34 -10.05
N ASN A 287 22.98 31.22 -9.06
CA ASN A 287 24.10 31.94 -8.45
C ASN A 287 24.41 31.47 -7.02
N ALA A 288 23.82 30.37 -6.55
CA ALA A 288 24.13 29.82 -5.24
C ALA A 288 25.61 29.38 -5.19
N GLU A 289 26.35 29.87 -4.20
CA GLU A 289 27.73 29.43 -3.98
C GLU A 289 27.74 27.94 -3.60
N VAL A 290 28.77 27.21 -4.04
CA VAL A 290 28.90 25.75 -3.85
C VAL A 290 28.86 25.34 -2.36
N PHE A 291 29.14 26.28 -1.45
CA PHE A 291 29.10 26.05 0.00
C PHE A 291 27.68 26.11 0.60
N ASP A 292 26.72 26.72 -0.10
CA ASP A 292 25.30 26.81 0.32
C ASP A 292 24.43 25.70 -0.31
N THR A 293 25.02 24.83 -1.13
CA THR A 293 24.34 23.69 -1.76
C THR A 293 24.71 22.38 -1.09
N GLU A 294 23.73 21.62 -0.62
CA GLU A 294 23.94 20.21 -0.27
C GLU A 294 24.20 19.40 -1.55
N THR A 295 25.31 18.66 -1.60
CA THR A 295 25.61 17.67 -2.65
C THR A 295 24.76 16.42 -2.52
#